data_AF-A0A924BIV0-F1
#
_entry.id   AF-A0A924BIV0-F1
#
_cell.length_a   1.000
_cell.length_b   1.000
_cell.length_c   1.000
_cell.angle_alpha   90.00
_cell.angle_beta   90.00
_cell.angle_gamma   90.00
#
_symmetry.space_group_name_H-M   'P 1'
#
loop_
_entity.id
_entity.type
_entity.pdbx_description
1 polymer ?
#
loop_
_entity_poly.entity_id
_entity_poly.type
_entity_poly.pdbx_seq_one_letter_code
_entity_poly.pdbx_strand_id
1 'polypeptide(L)'
;MKKLLTAIILFTLIINNGNSYALNIEYKAKTESLVKISQLIELGDKDDSINNKNPILAAGLSFVIPGAGQIYNGEIIKGISIFIGVIGLGLLDYFIIEPIAKQNDISKKSDSLFDLGALATRISLPTLWVYGWGSAYQSSDPVYQKKVRDEEKLKKENEANKTSNNLSQINLISYRF
;
A
#
# COMPACT_ATOMS: atom_id res chain seq x y z
N MET A 1 47.58 38.60 41.69
CA MET A 1 46.99 38.41 40.34
C MET A 1 46.66 36.95 39.99
N LYS A 2 47.55 35.96 40.21
CA LYS A 2 47.28 34.55 39.85
C LYS A 2 46.02 33.93 40.49
N LYS A 3 45.70 34.25 41.75
CA LYS A 3 44.52 33.71 42.46
C LYS A 3 43.16 34.17 41.91
N LEU A 4 43.10 35.37 41.32
CA LEU A 4 41.86 35.92 40.74
C LEU A 4 41.52 35.22 39.42
N LEU A 5 42.53 34.92 38.61
CA LEU A 5 42.37 34.24 37.33
C LEU A 5 41.88 32.79 37.52
N THR A 6 42.38 32.09 38.54
CA THR A 6 41.93 30.72 38.86
C THR A 6 40.48 30.68 39.33
N ALA A 7 40.03 31.68 40.10
CA ALA A 7 38.65 31.78 40.56
C ALA A 7 37.67 32.05 39.40
N ILE A 8 38.05 32.90 38.44
CA ILE A 8 37.24 33.19 37.25
C ILE A 8 37.12 31.93 36.37
N ILE A 9 38.22 31.20 36.17
CA ILE A 9 38.19 29.96 35.37
C ILE A 9 37.33 28.88 36.03
N LEU A 10 37.41 28.70 37.36
CA LEU A 10 36.55 27.75 38.07
C LEU A 10 35.07 28.14 38.00
N PHE A 11 34.76 29.43 38.13
CA PHE A 11 33.38 29.93 38.08
C PHE A 11 32.76 29.72 36.69
N THR A 12 33.52 29.96 35.62
CA THR A 12 33.08 29.69 34.24
C THR A 12 32.88 28.19 33.96
N LEU A 13 33.74 27.33 34.53
CA LEU A 13 33.60 25.86 34.42
C LEU A 13 32.36 25.32 35.15
N ILE A 14 32.03 25.88 36.32
CA ILE A 14 30.86 25.48 37.10
C ILE A 14 29.56 25.86 36.40
N ILE A 15 29.50 27.05 35.79
CA ILE A 15 28.31 27.50 35.04
C ILE A 15 28.09 26.67 33.78
N ASN A 16 29.16 26.29 33.06
CA ASN A 16 29.02 25.49 31.83
C ASN A 16 28.65 24.03 32.08
N ASN A 17 29.03 23.43 33.22
CA ASN A 17 28.71 22.03 33.51
C ASN A 17 27.30 21.82 34.09
N GLY A 18 26.65 22.86 34.64
CA GLY A 18 25.31 22.74 35.23
C GLY A 18 24.18 22.56 34.20
N ASN A 19 24.34 23.10 32.98
CA ASN A 19 23.29 23.09 31.96
C ASN A 19 23.17 21.78 31.15
N SER A 20 24.19 20.92 31.16
CA SER A 20 24.19 19.68 30.36
C SER A 20 23.37 18.54 30.96
N TYR A 21 23.07 18.58 32.25
CA TYR A 21 22.29 17.53 32.93
C TYR A 21 20.79 17.80 32.90
N ALA A 22 20.37 19.07 32.99
CA ALA A 22 18.95 19.44 32.91
C ALA A 22 18.37 19.23 31.51
N LEU A 23 19.14 19.55 30.45
CA LEU A 23 18.73 19.33 29.06
C LEU A 23 18.57 17.84 28.72
N ASN A 24 19.42 16.96 29.24
CA ASN A 24 19.31 15.52 28.95
C ASN A 24 18.07 14.85 29.54
N ILE A 25 17.57 15.33 30.68
CA ILE A 25 16.37 14.76 31.33
C ILE A 25 15.10 15.20 30.58
N GLU A 26 15.05 16.46 30.13
CA GLU A 26 13.92 16.99 29.35
C GLU A 26 13.83 16.37 27.94
N TYR A 27 14.98 16.16 27.27
CA TYR A 27 15.01 15.46 25.99
C TYR A 27 14.59 14.00 26.11
N LYS A 28 15.00 13.30 27.18
CA LYS A 28 14.64 11.89 27.41
C LYS A 28 13.16 11.72 27.74
N ALA A 29 12.57 12.61 28.53
CA ALA A 29 11.13 12.59 28.81
C ALA A 29 10.29 12.92 27.56
N LYS A 30 10.79 13.80 26.69
CA LYS A 30 10.15 14.15 25.42
C LYS A 30 10.27 13.03 24.39
N THR A 31 11.38 12.29 24.33
CA THR A 31 11.49 11.14 23.41
C THR A 31 10.65 9.95 23.85
N GLU A 32 10.53 9.67 25.15
CA GLU A 32 9.67 8.60 25.66
C GLU A 32 8.18 8.89 25.44
N SER A 33 7.74 10.16 25.55
CA SER A 33 6.38 10.54 25.21
C SER A 33 6.13 10.50 23.70
N LEU A 34 7.10 10.91 22.87
CA LEU A 34 7.00 10.80 21.41
C LEU A 34 6.99 9.33 20.95
N VAL A 35 7.74 8.42 21.58
CA VAL A 35 7.67 6.98 21.27
C VAL A 35 6.33 6.40 21.67
N LYS A 36 5.78 6.78 22.84
CA LYS A 36 4.41 6.38 23.24
C LYS A 36 3.34 6.96 22.31
N ILE A 37 3.49 8.20 21.85
CA ILE A 37 2.58 8.82 20.89
C ILE A 37 2.68 8.15 19.52
N SER A 38 3.89 7.83 19.04
CA SER A 38 4.08 7.07 17.80
C SER A 38 3.49 5.66 17.90
N GLN A 39 3.66 4.98 19.04
CA GLN A 39 3.02 3.68 19.29
C GLN A 39 1.50 3.80 19.41
N LEU A 40 0.97 4.87 20.01
CA LEU A 40 -0.47 5.13 20.10
C LEU A 40 -1.07 5.55 18.75
N ILE A 41 -0.32 6.25 17.90
CA ILE A 41 -0.72 6.55 16.52
C ILE A 41 -0.66 5.27 15.67
N GLU A 42 0.36 4.43 15.85
CA GLU A 42 0.47 3.13 15.16
C GLU A 42 -0.56 2.10 15.66
N LEU A 43 -0.98 2.20 16.93
CA LEU A 43 -2.09 1.42 17.50
C LEU A 43 -3.46 2.01 17.15
N GLY A 44 -3.56 3.33 16.95
CA GLY A 44 -4.77 4.04 16.53
C GLY A 44 -5.06 3.95 15.04
N ASP A 45 -4.04 3.69 14.21
CA ASP A 45 -4.18 3.40 12.77
C ASP A 45 -4.32 1.89 12.51
N LYS A 46 -4.03 1.05 13.52
CA LYS A 46 -4.43 -0.36 13.63
C LYS A 46 -5.72 -0.53 14.43
N ASP A 47 -6.58 0.49 14.43
CA ASP A 47 -8.01 0.19 14.51
C ASP A 47 -8.35 -0.48 13.18
N ASP A 48 -8.10 -1.79 13.13
CA ASP A 48 -8.80 -2.76 12.31
C ASP A 48 -10.29 -2.62 12.64
N SER A 49 -10.87 -1.46 12.29
CA SER A 49 -12.19 -1.42 11.78
C SER A 49 -12.17 -2.40 10.63
N ILE A 50 -12.53 -3.64 10.97
CA ILE A 50 -13.58 -4.36 10.27
C ILE A 50 -14.77 -3.38 10.26
N ASN A 51 -14.61 -2.26 9.56
CA ASN A 51 -15.68 -1.47 9.05
C ASN A 51 -16.35 -2.51 8.19
N ASN A 52 -17.48 -3.01 8.70
CA ASN A 52 -18.39 -3.90 7.99
C ASN A 52 -18.93 -3.09 6.81
N LYS A 53 -18.05 -2.78 5.85
CA LYS A 53 -18.32 -2.09 4.62
C LYS A 53 -19.27 -3.01 3.89
N ASN A 54 -20.41 -2.45 3.50
CA ASN A 54 -21.46 -3.27 2.93
C ASN A 54 -21.01 -3.77 1.55
N PRO A 55 -20.87 -5.10 1.33
CA PRO A 55 -20.36 -5.61 0.07
C PRO A 55 -21.26 -5.30 -1.12
N ILE A 56 -22.56 -5.25 -0.88
CA ILE A 56 -23.56 -4.87 -1.89
C ILE A 56 -23.38 -3.40 -2.27
N LEU A 57 -23.07 -2.53 -1.29
CA LEU A 57 -22.80 -1.11 -1.57
C LEU A 57 -21.49 -0.94 -2.36
N ALA A 58 -20.42 -1.65 -1.97
CA ALA A 58 -19.15 -1.62 -2.69
C ALA A 58 -19.32 -2.10 -4.14
N ALA A 59 -20.04 -3.21 -4.33
CA ALA A 59 -20.38 -3.73 -5.64
C ALA A 59 -21.25 -2.73 -6.42
N GLY A 60 -22.32 -2.19 -5.82
CA GLY A 60 -23.19 -1.21 -6.46
C GLY A 60 -22.43 0.04 -6.92
N LEU A 61 -21.51 0.56 -6.10
CA LEU A 61 -20.66 1.69 -6.46
C LEU A 61 -19.74 1.35 -7.64
N SER A 62 -19.09 0.19 -7.63
CA SER A 62 -18.21 -0.27 -8.72
C SER A 62 -18.98 -0.54 -10.02
N PHE A 63 -20.26 -0.92 -9.91
CA PHE A 63 -21.14 -1.10 -11.06
C PHE A 63 -21.46 0.22 -11.74
N VAL A 64 -21.78 1.28 -10.98
CA VAL A 64 -22.10 2.59 -11.56
C VAL A 64 -20.84 3.32 -12.02
N ILE A 65 -19.78 3.31 -11.22
CA ILE A 65 -18.51 3.98 -11.49
C ILE A 65 -17.39 2.94 -11.37
N PRO A 66 -16.71 2.58 -12.48
CA PRO A 66 -15.67 1.56 -12.44
C PRO A 66 -14.58 1.95 -11.43
N GLY A 67 -14.27 1.04 -10.51
CA GLY A 67 -13.24 1.25 -9.48
C GLY A 67 -13.71 2.00 -8.22
N ALA A 68 -14.91 2.58 -8.19
CA ALA A 68 -15.41 3.31 -7.02
C ALA A 68 -15.63 2.40 -5.80
N GLY A 69 -16.08 1.16 -6.01
CA GLY A 69 -16.23 0.18 -4.92
C GLY A 69 -14.90 -0.16 -4.23
N GLN A 70 -13.80 -0.16 -4.97
CA GLN A 70 -12.46 -0.40 -4.41
C GLN A 70 -11.96 0.80 -3.61
N ILE A 71 -12.22 2.03 -4.10
CA ILE A 71 -11.95 3.25 -3.33
C ILE A 71 -12.77 3.25 -2.03
N TYR A 72 -14.05 2.86 -2.08
CA TYR A 72 -14.88 2.70 -0.90
C TYR A 72 -14.26 1.69 0.09
N ASN A 73 -13.69 0.59 -0.41
CA ASN A 73 -13.01 -0.39 0.42
C ASN A 73 -11.65 0.06 0.98
N GLY A 74 -11.13 1.22 0.54
CA GLY A 74 -9.81 1.73 0.93
C GLY A 74 -8.68 1.28 0.00
N GLU A 75 -8.99 0.50 -1.03
CA GLU A 75 -8.05 0.05 -2.05
C GLU A 75 -7.89 1.12 -3.15
N ILE A 76 -7.45 2.32 -2.77
CA ILE A 76 -7.42 3.50 -3.65
C ILE A 76 -6.62 3.24 -4.94
N ILE A 77 -5.44 2.62 -4.83
CA ILE A 77 -4.57 2.34 -5.98
C ILE A 77 -5.26 1.40 -6.98
N LYS A 78 -5.95 0.36 -6.49
CA LYS A 78 -6.69 -0.58 -7.34
C LYS A 78 -7.88 0.11 -8.01
N GLY A 79 -8.63 0.91 -7.24
CA GLY A 79 -9.78 1.64 -7.76
C GLY A 79 -9.40 2.60 -8.88
N ILE A 80 -8.33 3.38 -8.68
CA ILE A 80 -7.82 4.31 -9.69
C ILE A 80 -7.31 3.56 -10.92
N SER A 81 -6.59 2.44 -10.76
CA SER A 81 -6.06 1.70 -11.91
C SER A 81 -7.17 1.09 -12.76
N ILE A 82 -8.23 0.57 -12.15
CA ILE A 82 -9.40 0.07 -12.88
C ILE A 82 -10.16 1.21 -13.56
N PHE A 83 -10.34 2.35 -12.88
CA PHE A 83 -10.97 3.51 -13.48
C PHE A 83 -10.20 3.99 -14.73
N ILE A 84 -8.88 4.19 -14.61
CA ILE A 84 -8.02 4.58 -15.74
C ILE A 84 -8.03 3.50 -16.82
N GLY A 85 -8.01 2.22 -16.47
CA GLY A 85 -8.04 1.12 -17.43
C GLY A 85 -9.32 1.12 -18.28
N VAL A 86 -10.48 1.23 -17.64
CA VAL A 86 -11.78 1.25 -18.33
C VAL A 86 -11.93 2.51 -19.20
N ILE A 87 -11.65 3.69 -18.63
CA ILE A 87 -11.74 4.95 -19.38
C ILE A 87 -10.70 5.00 -20.50
N GLY A 88 -9.47 4.61 -20.23
CA GLY A 88 -8.38 4.60 -21.19
C GLY A 88 -8.64 3.67 -22.37
N LEU A 89 -9.14 2.45 -22.11
CA LEU A 89 -9.55 1.53 -23.18
C LEU A 89 -10.72 2.09 -24.00
N GLY A 90 -11.72 2.70 -23.35
CA GLY A 90 -12.84 3.33 -24.05
C GLY A 90 -12.41 4.49 -24.94
N LEU A 91 -11.50 5.35 -24.46
CA LEU A 91 -10.94 6.46 -25.24
C LEU A 91 -10.09 5.94 -26.39
N LEU A 92 -9.29 4.90 -26.17
CA LEU A 92 -8.46 4.29 -27.20
C LEU A 92 -9.33 3.65 -28.31
N ASP A 93 -10.41 2.97 -27.93
CA ASP A 93 -11.38 2.41 -28.90
C ASP A 93 -12.01 3.52 -29.75
N TYR A 94 -12.53 4.57 -29.09
CA TYR A 94 -13.24 5.66 -29.74
C TYR A 94 -12.36 6.53 -30.65
N PHE A 95 -11.16 6.92 -30.19
CA PHE A 95 -10.31 7.86 -30.93
C PHE A 95 -9.37 7.20 -31.93
N ILE A 96 -8.96 5.95 -31.71
CA ILE A 96 -7.93 5.30 -32.52
C ILE A 96 -8.50 4.13 -33.29
N ILE A 97 -9.11 3.16 -32.60
CA ILE A 97 -9.51 1.91 -33.23
C ILE A 97 -10.68 2.11 -34.19
N GLU A 98 -11.76 2.77 -33.74
CA GLU A 98 -12.96 2.93 -34.55
C GLU A 98 -12.74 3.76 -35.83
N PRO A 99 -12.00 4.90 -35.82
CA PRO A 99 -11.71 5.64 -37.04
C PRO A 99 -10.87 4.86 -38.03
N ILE A 100 -9.86 4.12 -37.55
CA ILE A 100 -8.98 3.31 -38.41
C ILE A 100 -9.75 2.13 -39.01
N ALA A 101 -10.57 1.44 -38.21
CA ALA A 101 -11.41 0.35 -38.69
C ALA A 101 -12.38 0.83 -39.79
N LYS A 102 -13.04 1.99 -39.59
CA LYS A 102 -13.92 2.59 -40.62
C LYS A 102 -13.16 2.98 -41.89
N GLN A 103 -11.94 3.48 -41.78
CA GLN A 103 -11.11 3.82 -42.95
C GLN A 103 -10.71 2.58 -43.76
N ASN A 104 -10.38 1.48 -43.09
CA ASN A 104 -9.98 0.24 -43.73
C ASN A 104 -11.13 -0.42 -44.51
N ASP A 105 -12.34 -0.38 -43.95
CA ASP A 105 -13.56 -0.92 -44.58
C ASP A 105 -13.87 -0.19 -45.91
N ILE A 106 -13.73 1.14 -45.94
CA ILE A 106 -13.85 1.96 -47.16
C ILE A 106 -12.79 1.59 -48.21
N SER A 107 -11.59 1.22 -47.77
CA SER A 107 -10.48 0.86 -48.68
C SER A 107 -10.54 -0.59 -49.20
N LYS A 108 -11.50 -1.41 -48.75
CA LYS A 108 -11.58 -2.86 -49.01
C LYS A 108 -10.28 -3.63 -48.73
N LYS A 109 -9.42 -3.08 -47.87
CA LYS A 109 -8.18 -3.73 -47.47
C LYS A 109 -8.43 -4.43 -46.14
N SER A 110 -8.44 -5.76 -46.16
CA SER A 110 -8.72 -6.62 -45.02
C SER A 110 -7.52 -6.71 -44.07
N ASP A 111 -7.15 -5.61 -43.42
CA ASP A 111 -6.10 -5.65 -42.40
C ASP A 111 -6.72 -6.15 -41.07
N SER A 112 -6.82 -7.48 -40.97
CA SER A 112 -7.44 -8.24 -39.86
C SER A 112 -6.99 -7.87 -38.44
N LEU A 113 -5.87 -7.17 -38.29
CA LEU A 113 -5.31 -6.78 -37.00
C LEU A 113 -6.15 -5.71 -36.30
N PHE A 114 -6.67 -4.71 -37.02
CA PHE A 114 -7.45 -3.63 -36.40
C PHE A 114 -8.88 -4.10 -36.06
N ASP A 115 -9.46 -4.96 -36.88
CA ASP A 115 -10.75 -5.59 -36.59
C ASP A 115 -10.65 -6.53 -35.38
N LEU A 116 -9.57 -7.30 -35.28
CA LEU A 116 -9.29 -8.11 -34.09
C LEU A 116 -9.05 -7.22 -32.87
N GLY A 117 -8.36 -6.08 -33.03
CA GLY A 117 -8.17 -5.08 -31.98
C GLY A 117 -9.50 -4.50 -31.48
N ALA A 118 -10.41 -4.13 -32.39
CA ALA A 118 -11.74 -3.66 -32.05
C ALA A 118 -12.54 -4.72 -31.29
N LEU A 119 -12.53 -5.96 -31.77
CA LEU A 119 -13.20 -7.08 -31.11
C LEU A 119 -12.61 -7.32 -29.71
N ALA A 120 -11.29 -7.37 -29.61
CA ALA A 120 -10.60 -7.57 -28.34
C ALA A 120 -10.97 -6.47 -27.33
N THR A 121 -11.04 -5.22 -27.76
CA THR A 121 -11.36 -4.08 -26.88
C THR A 121 -12.82 -4.12 -26.42
N ARG A 122 -13.75 -4.45 -27.32
CA ARG A 122 -15.18 -4.62 -27.03
C ARG A 122 -15.49 -5.77 -26.08
N ILE A 123 -14.66 -6.82 -26.07
CA ILE A 123 -14.79 -7.92 -25.11
C ILE A 123 -14.06 -7.58 -23.80
N SER A 124 -12.88 -6.96 -23.90
CA SER A 124 -12.04 -6.63 -22.74
C SER A 124 -12.71 -5.60 -21.84
N LEU A 125 -13.43 -4.62 -22.39
CA LEU A 125 -14.01 -3.53 -21.61
C LEU A 125 -15.13 -4.02 -20.67
N PRO A 126 -16.15 -4.79 -21.12
CA PRO A 126 -17.11 -5.44 -20.23
C PRO A 126 -16.45 -6.43 -19.27
N THR A 127 -15.43 -7.18 -19.72
CA THR A 127 -14.73 -8.14 -18.88
C THR A 127 -14.01 -7.46 -17.72
N LEU A 128 -13.29 -6.38 -18.00
CA LEU A 128 -12.58 -5.58 -17.00
C LEU A 128 -13.56 -4.89 -16.04
N TRP A 129 -14.70 -4.44 -16.55
CA TRP A 129 -15.75 -3.84 -15.72
C TRP A 129 -16.36 -4.85 -14.75
N VAL A 130 -16.77 -6.04 -15.24
CA VAL A 130 -17.30 -7.13 -14.41
C VAL A 130 -16.26 -7.62 -13.40
N TYR A 131 -14.98 -7.68 -13.81
CA TYR A 131 -13.88 -7.99 -12.89
C TYR A 131 -13.76 -6.95 -11.77
N GLY A 132 -13.77 -5.65 -12.11
CA GLY A 132 -13.72 -4.56 -11.12
C GLY A 132 -14.93 -4.57 -10.18
N TRP A 133 -16.09 -4.98 -10.68
CA TRP A 133 -17.30 -5.15 -9.90
C TRP A 133 -17.19 -6.30 -8.89
N GLY A 134 -16.84 -7.51 -9.36
CA GLY A 134 -16.69 -8.68 -8.49
C GLY A 134 -15.54 -8.54 -7.48
N SER A 135 -14.44 -7.91 -7.89
CA SER A 135 -13.32 -7.62 -7.00
C SER A 135 -13.71 -6.69 -5.85
N ALA A 136 -14.53 -5.66 -6.11
CA ALA A 136 -15.01 -4.76 -5.06
C ALA A 136 -15.94 -5.47 -4.06
N TYR A 137 -16.76 -6.42 -4.53
CA TYR A 137 -17.56 -7.26 -3.65
C TYR A 137 -16.67 -8.13 -2.75
N GLN A 138 -15.68 -8.81 -3.34
CA GLN A 138 -14.78 -9.69 -2.58
C GLN A 138 -13.93 -8.93 -1.57
N SER A 139 -13.43 -7.73 -1.91
CA SER A 139 -12.60 -6.97 -0.96
C SER A 139 -13.38 -6.36 0.21
N SER A 140 -14.71 -6.41 0.18
CA SER A 140 -15.58 -6.01 1.29
C SER A 140 -16.19 -7.18 2.06
N ASP A 141 -16.12 -8.41 1.53
CA ASP A 141 -16.65 -9.60 2.19
C ASP A 141 -15.80 -10.00 3.41
N PRO A 142 -16.37 -10.00 4.64
CA PRO A 142 -15.63 -10.36 5.85
C PRO A 142 -15.11 -11.81 5.82
N VAL A 143 -15.82 -12.74 5.15
CA VAL A 143 -15.41 -14.14 5.03
C VAL A 143 -14.15 -14.23 4.16
N TYR A 144 -14.14 -13.50 3.05
CA TYR A 144 -12.99 -13.44 2.14
C TYR A 144 -11.77 -12.78 2.81
N GLN A 145 -11.97 -11.64 3.49
CA GLN A 145 -10.88 -10.97 4.19
C GLN A 145 -10.24 -11.84 5.27
N LYS A 146 -11.05 -12.60 6.02
CA LYS A 146 -10.55 -13.54 7.03
C LYS A 146 -9.66 -14.61 6.39
N LYS A 147 -10.10 -15.19 5.27
CA LYS A 147 -9.34 -16.21 4.55
C LYS A 147 -7.98 -15.69 4.07
N VAL A 148 -7.96 -14.50 3.45
CA VAL A 148 -6.71 -13.88 2.98
C VAL A 148 -5.75 -13.62 4.14
N ARG A 149 -6.26 -13.11 5.27
CA ARG A 149 -5.47 -12.86 6.48
C ARG A 149 -4.86 -14.14 7.05
N ASP A 150 -5.63 -15.22 7.10
CA ASP A 150 -5.16 -16.51 7.61
C ASP A 150 -4.09 -17.12 6.67
N GLU A 151 -4.26 -17.00 5.34
CA GLU A 151 -3.25 -17.39 4.35
C GLU A 151 -1.95 -16.58 4.45
N GLU A 152 -2.04 -15.26 4.69
CA GLU A 152 -0.86 -14.41 4.90
C GLU A 152 -0.10 -14.77 6.18
N LYS A 153 -0.82 -15.09 7.27
CA LYS A 153 -0.20 -15.57 8.52
C LYS A 153 0.54 -16.88 8.29
N LEU A 154 -0.10 -17.85 7.61
CA LEU A 154 0.51 -19.12 7.25
C LEU A 154 1.77 -18.94 6.38
N LYS A 155 1.74 -18.03 5.41
CA LYS A 155 2.93 -17.71 4.59
C LYS A 155 4.07 -17.14 5.42
N LYS A 156 3.80 -16.16 6.30
CA LYS A 156 4.81 -15.57 7.19
C LYS A 156 5.40 -16.60 8.15
N GLU A 157 4.58 -17.50 8.70
CA GLU A 157 5.03 -18.59 9.57
C GLU A 157 5.95 -19.56 8.80
N ASN A 158 5.57 -19.96 7.59
CA ASN A 158 6.40 -20.82 6.74
C ASN A 158 7.73 -20.16 6.36
N GLU A 159 7.73 -18.86 6.05
CA GLU A 159 8.95 -18.10 5.76
C GLU A 159 9.86 -17.98 6.99
N ALA A 160 9.30 -17.76 8.18
CA ALA A 160 10.03 -17.72 9.44
C ALA A 160 10.64 -19.10 9.77
N ASN A 161 9.88 -20.18 9.60
CA ASN A 161 10.34 -21.56 9.82
C ASN A 161 11.46 -21.95 8.83
N LYS A 162 11.34 -21.57 7.56
CA LYS A 162 12.39 -21.78 6.56
C LYS A 162 13.68 -21.04 6.95
N THR A 163 13.56 -19.81 7.43
CA THR A 163 14.69 -18.98 7.86
C THR A 163 15.36 -19.56 9.12
N SER A 164 14.56 -20.02 10.09
CA SER A 164 15.05 -20.70 11.30
C SER A 164 15.82 -21.97 10.97
N ASN A 165 15.27 -22.83 10.11
CA ASN A 165 15.93 -24.07 9.68
C ASN A 165 17.28 -23.80 8.99
N ASN A 166 17.36 -22.78 8.15
CA ASN A 166 18.61 -22.39 7.50
C ASN A 166 19.66 -21.91 8.52
N LEU A 167 19.26 -21.12 9.51
CA LEU A 167 20.15 -20.66 10.59
C LEU A 167 20.68 -21.82 11.44
N SER A 168 19.82 -22.80 11.76
CA SER A 168 20.23 -24.01 12.47
C SER A 168 21.25 -24.84 11.68
N GLN A 169 21.09 -24.97 10.36
CA GLN A 169 22.06 -25.65 9.50
C GLN A 169 23.41 -24.94 9.46
N ILE A 170 23.43 -23.59 9.38
CA ILE A 170 24.67 -22.80 9.40
C ILE A 170 25.42 -22.99 10.73
N ASN A 171 24.72 -22.92 11.86
CA ASN A 171 25.35 -23.13 13.17
C ASN A 171 25.91 -24.54 13.31
N LEU A 172 25.20 -25.57 12.84
CA LEU A 172 25.70 -26.95 12.85
C LEU A 172 26.99 -27.15 12.03
N ILE A 173 27.15 -26.42 10.92
CA ILE A 173 28.39 -26.44 10.12
C ILE A 173 29.53 -25.74 10.88
N SER A 174 29.25 -24.63 11.57
CA SER A 174 30.27 -23.88 12.31
C SER A 174 30.89 -24.63 13.49
N TYR A 175 30.19 -25.61 14.10
CA TYR A 175 30.74 -26.43 15.19
C TYR A 175 31.54 -27.65 14.72
N ARG A 176 31.57 -27.92 13.40
CA ARG A 176 32.29 -29.06 12.80
C ARG A 176 33.69 -28.71 12.29
N PHE A 177 34.10 -27.44 12.37
CA PHE A 177 35.43 -26.94 12.04
C PHE A 177 36.10 -26.41 13.32
#